data_AF-D6SRP5-F1
#
_entry.id   AF-D6SRP5-F1
#
_cell.length_a   1.000
_cell.length_b   1.000
_cell.length_c   1.000
_cell.angle_alpha   90.00
_cell.angle_beta   90.00
_cell.angle_gamma   90.00
#
_symmetry.space_group_name_H-M   'P 1'
#
loop_
_entity.id
_entity.type
_entity.pdbx_description
1 polymer ?
#
loop_
_entity_poly.entity_id
_entity_poly.type
_entity_poly.pdbx_seq_one_letter_code
_entity_poly.pdbx_strand_id
1 'polypeptide(L)'
;MDNKKQAETDKNSPFSSRPVVRLEAPVLPHYVRTLLDELELSIILLNENDRITYINQTVMDFLGLKEEQLQSLRESPFYLLGPLSHIYESYKQKKVPQKFEYIPVNLGNDRQKYISGFIRPVYKDDFFLGTLCTFLDITDLIQSKDFLIDYFLSLESTLARKTKNLVKQNTKLQQELKKHFADKKELSSSLKHMQKIFHRLNYGTCRFTPDGMLLEANRALSAMLGFSSPQELMDAVNLQGWEIFHDQELWQLTTEEIIKRKKIIRIEAQLNLKKKTALWAEISAFSVTTKRGQTVLDMIFSDISKRKENELLLYSKSTMDPLTGIPNRALWSDRLDQTVKKARRYSESFAVIYLDLDGFKEVNDRLGHEYGDKVLITVSRRLQKKIRESDTLARIGGDEFCILVNNIKKANLSRMARSIIDSLTRPIKVNKSQPQVGVSIGICLFDDPDLTSAEIMHRADKAMYMAKTRGGNRYMIHGNDASGQQDQPEPSKM
;
A
#
# COMPACT_ATOMS: atom_id res chain seq x y z
N MET A 1 -40.75 91.43 -28.84
CA MET A 1 -40.39 91.84 -30.21
C MET A 1 -40.74 90.66 -31.12
N ASP A 2 -41.79 90.69 -31.95
CA ASP A 2 -42.84 91.70 -32.20
C ASP A 2 -44.18 90.96 -32.49
N ASN A 3 -45.39 91.44 -32.17
CA ASN A 3 -46.10 92.65 -32.64
C ASN A 3 -46.25 92.70 -34.19
N LYS A 4 -47.43 92.95 -34.79
CA LYS A 4 -48.80 93.22 -34.28
C LYS A 4 -49.83 93.16 -35.45
N LYS A 5 -51.13 93.43 -35.18
CA LYS A 5 -52.29 93.58 -36.09
C LYS A 5 -52.93 92.24 -36.53
N GLN A 6 -54.17 91.84 -36.19
CA GLN A 6 -55.35 92.45 -35.52
C GLN A 6 -56.35 93.25 -36.40
N ALA A 7 -57.65 93.14 -36.06
CA ALA A 7 -58.90 93.62 -36.70
C ALA A 7 -59.51 92.64 -37.76
N GLU A 8 -60.81 92.27 -37.81
CA GLU A 8 -62.12 92.86 -37.40
C GLU A 8 -62.58 94.06 -38.27
N THR A 9 -63.84 94.27 -38.72
CA THR A 9 -65.13 93.53 -38.73
C THR A 9 -65.67 93.46 -40.21
N ASP A 10 -66.94 93.29 -40.65
CA ASP A 10 -68.29 93.18 -40.03
C ASP A 10 -69.35 92.47 -40.94
N LYS A 11 -70.63 92.48 -40.54
CA LYS A 11 -71.80 91.81 -41.18
C LYS A 11 -72.19 92.31 -42.59
N ASN A 12 -72.79 91.43 -43.43
CA ASN A 12 -74.26 91.46 -43.65
C ASN A 12 -74.87 90.25 -44.41
N SER A 13 -76.19 90.08 -44.22
CA SER A 13 -77.12 89.10 -44.85
C SER A 13 -77.62 89.59 -46.25
N PRO A 14 -78.42 88.86 -47.08
CA PRO A 14 -79.30 87.72 -46.74
C PRO A 14 -79.42 86.53 -47.74
N PHE A 15 -80.26 85.58 -47.33
CA PHE A 15 -80.74 84.38 -48.03
C PHE A 15 -81.20 84.56 -49.49
N SER A 16 -80.98 83.53 -50.31
CA SER A 16 -82.08 82.90 -51.07
C SER A 16 -81.91 81.38 -51.06
N SER A 17 -83.00 80.65 -50.83
CA SER A 17 -83.00 79.19 -50.67
C SER A 17 -83.14 78.47 -52.02
N ARG A 18 -82.46 77.33 -52.16
CA ARG A 18 -82.80 76.28 -53.12
C ARG A 18 -83.16 74.99 -52.37
N PRO A 19 -84.00 74.10 -52.94
CA PRO A 19 -84.64 73.04 -52.17
C PRO A 19 -83.66 72.00 -51.66
N VAL A 20 -83.79 71.60 -50.39
CA VAL A 20 -83.12 70.41 -49.85
C VAL A 20 -83.79 69.18 -50.45
N VAL A 21 -83.16 68.61 -51.48
CA VAL A 21 -83.51 67.27 -51.95
C VAL A 21 -83.09 66.29 -50.86
N ARG A 22 -84.08 65.74 -50.14
CA ARG A 22 -83.85 64.59 -49.26
C ARG A 22 -83.47 63.39 -50.11
N LEU A 23 -82.17 63.15 -50.22
CA LEU A 23 -81.66 61.84 -50.63
C LEU A 23 -81.98 60.87 -49.51
N GLU A 24 -82.85 59.90 -49.76
CA GLU A 24 -82.97 58.73 -48.89
C GLU A 24 -81.61 58.02 -48.84
N ALA A 25 -81.22 57.52 -47.65
CA ALA A 25 -79.92 56.90 -47.46
C ALA A 25 -79.75 55.74 -48.47
N PRO A 26 -78.76 55.80 -49.38
CA PRO A 26 -78.75 54.93 -50.55
C PRO A 26 -78.61 53.47 -50.14
N VAL A 27 -79.56 52.65 -50.59
CA VAL A 27 -79.48 51.19 -50.45
C VAL A 27 -78.23 50.73 -51.20
N LEU A 28 -77.21 50.28 -50.46
CA LEU A 28 -75.96 49.79 -51.03
C LEU A 28 -76.25 48.78 -52.14
N PRO A 29 -75.73 48.99 -53.37
CA PRO A 29 -75.91 48.05 -54.47
C PRO A 29 -75.47 46.65 -54.08
N HIS A 30 -76.17 45.63 -54.57
CA HIS A 30 -75.98 44.24 -54.14
C HIS A 30 -74.50 43.80 -54.23
N TYR A 31 -73.80 44.12 -55.33
CA TYR A 31 -72.38 43.81 -55.49
C TYR A 31 -71.46 44.47 -54.43
N VAL A 32 -71.82 45.66 -53.93
CA VAL A 32 -71.06 46.34 -52.86
C VAL A 32 -71.27 45.64 -51.53
N ARG A 33 -72.47 45.11 -51.26
CA ARG A 33 -72.72 44.29 -50.07
C ARG A 33 -71.88 43.02 -50.13
N THR A 34 -71.97 42.26 -51.22
CA THR A 34 -71.14 41.05 -51.42
C THR A 34 -69.65 41.35 -51.22
N LEU A 35 -69.13 42.43 -51.79
CA LEU A 35 -67.73 42.85 -51.60
C LEU A 35 -67.35 43.27 -50.16
N LEU A 36 -68.32 43.58 -49.29
CA LEU A 36 -68.11 43.92 -47.88
C LEU A 36 -68.41 42.75 -46.93
N ASP A 37 -69.18 41.76 -47.38
CA ASP A 37 -69.40 40.48 -46.69
C ASP A 37 -68.23 39.49 -46.95
N GLU A 38 -67.60 39.55 -48.13
CA GLU A 38 -66.36 38.81 -48.48
C GLU A 38 -65.10 39.39 -47.79
N LEU A 39 -65.22 40.45 -46.99
CA LEU A 39 -64.14 40.92 -46.12
C LEU A 39 -64.25 40.25 -44.75
N GLU A 40 -63.18 39.57 -44.31
CA GLU A 40 -63.02 38.98 -42.96
C GLU A 40 -62.85 40.05 -41.85
N LEU A 41 -63.66 41.11 -41.91
CA LEU A 41 -63.53 42.34 -41.14
C LEU A 41 -64.93 42.79 -40.74
N SER A 42 -65.21 42.91 -39.44
CA SER A 42 -66.52 43.37 -38.98
C SER A 42 -66.75 44.81 -39.43
N ILE A 43 -67.84 45.07 -40.16
CA ILE A 43 -68.17 46.36 -40.76
C ILE A 43 -69.61 46.74 -40.43
N ILE A 44 -69.80 47.93 -39.85
CA ILE A 44 -71.10 48.56 -39.64
C ILE A 44 -71.08 49.96 -40.28
N LEU A 45 -72.10 50.24 -41.10
CA LEU A 45 -72.42 51.59 -41.57
C LEU A 45 -73.70 52.07 -40.88
N LEU A 46 -73.62 53.27 -40.33
CA LEU A 46 -74.74 54.00 -39.75
C LEU A 46 -75.01 55.25 -40.59
N ASN A 47 -76.26 55.68 -40.76
CA ASN A 47 -76.57 56.95 -41.44
C ASN A 47 -76.31 58.18 -40.55
N GLU A 48 -76.63 59.36 -41.08
CA GLU A 48 -76.58 60.65 -40.37
C GLU A 48 -77.32 60.66 -39.01
N ASN A 49 -78.34 59.80 -38.85
CA ASN A 49 -79.19 59.66 -37.65
C ASN A 49 -78.75 58.46 -36.76
N ASP A 50 -77.51 57.97 -36.93
CA ASP A 50 -76.90 56.82 -36.22
C ASP A 50 -77.71 55.49 -36.30
N ARG A 51 -78.60 55.35 -37.29
CA ARG A 51 -79.32 54.09 -37.58
C ARG A 51 -78.53 53.21 -38.53
N ILE A 52 -78.57 51.90 -38.32
CA ILE A 52 -77.87 50.92 -39.17
C ILE A 52 -78.40 50.98 -40.60
N THR A 53 -77.50 51.20 -41.57
CA THR A 53 -77.78 51.05 -43.02
C THR A 53 -77.13 49.80 -43.61
N TYR A 54 -76.04 49.34 -42.99
CA TYR A 54 -75.38 48.08 -43.32
C TYR A 54 -74.62 47.53 -42.12
N ILE A 55 -74.51 46.21 -42.07
CA ILE A 55 -73.86 45.41 -41.03
C ILE A 55 -73.57 44.07 -41.71
N ASN A 56 -72.30 43.68 -41.81
CA ASN A 56 -71.92 42.45 -42.51
C ASN A 56 -72.05 41.20 -41.63
N GLN A 57 -72.05 40.02 -42.25
CA GLN A 57 -72.25 38.75 -41.53
C GLN A 57 -71.22 38.54 -40.40
N THR A 58 -69.97 38.99 -40.59
CA THR A 58 -68.89 38.92 -39.59
C THR A 58 -69.28 39.57 -38.25
N VAL A 59 -70.03 40.69 -38.28
CA VAL A 59 -70.54 41.34 -37.06
C VAL A 59 -71.62 40.49 -36.40
N MET A 60 -72.52 39.91 -37.20
CA MET A 60 -73.63 39.09 -36.70
C MET A 60 -73.13 37.83 -36.02
N ASP A 61 -72.14 37.16 -36.63
CA ASP A 61 -71.45 36.00 -36.06
C ASP A 61 -70.65 36.37 -34.80
N PHE A 62 -69.95 37.52 -34.81
CA PHE A 62 -69.24 38.03 -33.63
C PHE A 62 -70.19 38.26 -32.44
N LEU A 63 -71.37 38.85 -32.69
CA LEU A 63 -72.38 39.11 -31.67
C LEU A 63 -73.23 37.87 -31.31
N GLY A 64 -73.20 36.82 -32.14
CA GLY A 64 -74.04 35.62 -31.99
C GLY A 64 -75.52 35.86 -32.28
N LEU A 65 -75.82 36.78 -33.20
CA LEU A 65 -77.18 37.19 -33.57
C LEU A 65 -77.66 36.48 -34.85
N LYS A 66 -78.97 36.20 -34.91
CA LYS A 66 -79.61 35.72 -36.14
C LYS A 66 -80.10 36.88 -37.02
N GLU A 67 -80.19 36.65 -38.33
CA GLU A 67 -80.72 37.60 -39.31
C GLU A 67 -82.16 38.06 -38.99
N GLU A 68 -82.98 37.17 -38.42
CA GLU A 68 -84.32 37.48 -37.88
C GLU A 68 -84.31 38.60 -36.84
N GLN A 69 -83.23 38.72 -36.06
CA GLN A 69 -83.07 39.73 -35.00
C GLN A 69 -82.60 41.08 -35.56
N LEU A 70 -82.06 41.11 -36.79
CA LEU A 70 -81.54 42.31 -37.44
C LEU A 70 -82.58 43.43 -37.51
N GLN A 71 -83.84 43.08 -37.77
CA GLN A 71 -84.95 44.04 -37.87
C GLN A 71 -85.32 44.72 -36.54
N SER A 72 -84.85 44.18 -35.41
CA SER A 72 -85.02 44.81 -34.09
C SER A 72 -83.89 45.81 -33.75
N LEU A 73 -82.71 45.65 -34.37
CA LEU A 73 -81.53 46.52 -34.17
C LEU A 73 -81.64 47.80 -35.01
N ARG A 74 -82.49 48.73 -34.56
CA ARG A 74 -82.68 50.05 -35.19
C ARG A 74 -81.56 51.05 -34.90
N GLU A 75 -80.77 50.80 -33.87
CA GLU A 75 -79.72 51.68 -33.35
C GLU A 75 -78.38 50.94 -33.27
N SER A 76 -77.28 51.71 -33.20
CA SER A 76 -75.92 51.19 -33.14
C SER A 76 -75.71 50.12 -32.05
N PRO A 77 -75.19 48.92 -32.37
CA PRO A 77 -74.99 47.87 -31.37
C PRO A 77 -73.89 48.21 -30.36
N PHE A 78 -73.05 49.23 -30.60
CA PHE A 78 -71.94 49.61 -29.72
C PHE A 78 -72.38 50.06 -28.33
N TYR A 79 -73.64 50.48 -28.15
CA TYR A 79 -74.22 50.75 -26.84
C TYR A 79 -74.28 49.52 -25.94
N LEU A 80 -74.33 48.31 -26.51
CA LEU A 80 -74.35 47.05 -25.79
C LEU A 80 -72.93 46.53 -25.48
N LEU A 81 -71.89 47.08 -26.11
CA LEU A 81 -70.52 46.53 -26.10
C LEU A 81 -69.59 47.22 -25.07
N GLY A 82 -70.15 47.55 -23.90
CA GLY A 82 -69.39 47.99 -22.72
C GLY A 82 -68.45 49.17 -23.01
N PRO A 83 -67.12 49.04 -22.85
CA PRO A 83 -66.16 50.13 -23.06
C PRO A 83 -66.23 50.80 -24.43
N LEU A 84 -66.65 50.06 -25.47
CA LEU A 84 -66.79 50.61 -26.82
C LEU A 84 -67.87 51.71 -26.90
N SER A 85 -68.89 51.66 -26.04
CA SER A 85 -69.94 52.68 -25.97
C SER A 85 -69.37 54.07 -25.63
N HIS A 86 -68.41 54.15 -24.70
CA HIS A 86 -67.75 55.41 -24.33
C HIS A 86 -66.88 55.97 -25.46
N ILE A 87 -66.22 55.10 -26.23
CA ILE A 87 -65.45 55.48 -27.42
C ILE A 87 -66.39 56.02 -28.51
N TYR A 88 -67.52 55.36 -28.71
CA TYR A 88 -68.55 55.77 -29.67
C TYR A 88 -69.25 57.07 -29.28
N GLU A 89 -69.56 57.31 -28.00
CA GLU A 89 -70.09 58.60 -27.53
C GLU A 89 -69.07 59.74 -27.64
N SER A 90 -67.80 59.51 -27.26
CA SER A 90 -66.72 60.49 -27.48
C SER A 90 -66.53 60.82 -28.96
N TYR A 91 -66.71 59.83 -29.85
CA TYR A 91 -66.80 60.05 -31.29
C TYR A 91 -68.04 60.89 -31.67
N LYS A 92 -69.24 60.59 -31.18
CA LYS A 92 -70.47 61.35 -31.54
C LYS A 92 -70.32 62.85 -31.28
N GLN A 93 -69.76 63.20 -30.12
CA GLN A 93 -69.57 64.59 -29.69
C GLN A 93 -68.58 65.39 -30.56
N LYS A 94 -67.57 64.71 -31.13
CA LYS A 94 -66.44 65.38 -31.81
C LYS A 94 -66.41 65.13 -33.33
N LYS A 95 -67.05 64.06 -33.80
CA LYS A 95 -66.98 63.48 -35.15
C LYS A 95 -65.56 63.26 -35.71
N VAL A 96 -64.53 63.33 -34.88
CA VAL A 96 -63.13 63.03 -35.24
C VAL A 96 -62.89 61.51 -35.25
N PRO A 97 -62.24 60.95 -36.29
CA PRO A 97 -61.77 59.56 -36.33
C PRO A 97 -61.19 59.04 -35.01
N GLN A 98 -61.77 57.96 -34.47
CA GLN A 98 -61.24 57.24 -33.31
C GLN A 98 -60.66 55.90 -33.75
N LYS A 99 -59.43 55.57 -33.34
CA LYS A 99 -58.89 54.21 -33.40
C LYS A 99 -58.91 53.62 -31.99
N PHE A 100 -59.19 52.33 -31.87
CA PHE A 100 -59.18 51.61 -30.60
C PHE A 100 -58.49 50.25 -30.78
N GLU A 101 -57.79 49.80 -29.75
CA GLU A 101 -57.02 48.56 -29.76
C GLU A 101 -57.20 47.85 -28.40
N TYR A 102 -57.19 46.52 -28.39
CA TYR A 102 -57.30 45.70 -27.17
C TYR A 102 -58.53 46.00 -26.29
N ILE A 103 -59.66 46.39 -26.90
CA ILE A 103 -60.88 46.71 -26.16
C ILE A 103 -61.59 45.41 -25.75
N PRO A 104 -61.78 45.13 -24.44
CA PRO A 104 -62.59 44.01 -24.00
C PRO A 104 -64.07 44.31 -24.20
N VAL A 105 -64.80 43.34 -24.73
CA VAL A 105 -66.24 43.38 -25.01
C VAL A 105 -66.88 42.13 -24.40
N ASN A 106 -67.89 42.31 -23.56
CA ASN A 106 -68.64 41.20 -22.96
C ASN A 106 -69.92 40.95 -23.78
N LEU A 107 -70.09 39.71 -24.25
CA LEU A 107 -71.21 39.27 -25.10
C LEU A 107 -72.22 38.39 -24.33
N GLY A 108 -72.20 38.46 -23.00
CA GLY A 108 -73.04 37.66 -22.11
C GLY A 108 -72.60 36.20 -21.99
N ASN A 109 -73.02 35.57 -20.89
CA ASN A 109 -72.69 34.19 -20.50
C ASN A 109 -71.17 33.93 -20.48
N ASP A 110 -70.43 34.80 -19.77
CA ASP A 110 -68.96 34.80 -19.62
C ASP A 110 -68.13 34.86 -20.92
N ARG A 111 -68.76 35.13 -22.07
CA ARG A 111 -68.08 35.32 -23.35
C ARG A 111 -67.50 36.73 -23.46
N GLN A 112 -66.36 36.94 -22.81
CA GLN A 112 -65.51 38.11 -23.05
C GLN A 112 -64.66 37.87 -24.31
N LYS A 113 -64.79 38.78 -25.28
CA LYS A 113 -63.94 38.88 -26.47
C LYS A 113 -63.12 40.18 -26.42
N TYR A 114 -62.13 40.29 -27.30
CA TYR A 114 -61.32 41.49 -27.47
C TYR A 114 -61.34 41.96 -28.92
N ILE A 115 -61.43 43.27 -29.13
CA ILE A 115 -61.47 43.86 -30.47
C ILE A 115 -60.46 44.99 -30.67
N SER A 116 -60.08 45.19 -31.93
CA SER A 116 -59.26 46.31 -32.40
C SER A 116 -59.84 46.84 -33.71
N GLY A 117 -59.89 48.16 -33.90
CA GLY A 117 -60.67 48.76 -34.96
C GLY A 117 -60.67 50.29 -34.99
N PHE A 118 -61.62 50.87 -35.73
CA PHE A 118 -61.82 52.31 -35.78
C PHE A 118 -63.27 52.71 -36.06
N ILE A 119 -63.62 53.93 -35.63
CA ILE A 119 -64.86 54.64 -35.97
C ILE A 119 -64.48 55.90 -36.73
N ARG A 120 -65.10 56.14 -37.89
CA ARG A 120 -64.82 57.29 -38.77
C ARG A 120 -66.11 57.88 -39.36
N PRO A 121 -66.17 59.20 -39.55
CA PRO A 121 -67.22 59.82 -40.35
C PRO A 121 -67.00 59.52 -41.83
N VAL A 122 -68.10 59.45 -42.60
CA VAL A 122 -68.10 59.30 -44.05
C VAL A 122 -68.75 60.55 -44.65
N TYR A 123 -68.08 61.18 -45.59
CA TYR A 123 -68.53 62.39 -46.27
C TYR A 123 -68.60 62.19 -47.78
N LYS A 124 -69.47 62.95 -48.44
CA LYS A 124 -69.46 63.17 -49.88
C LYS A 124 -69.80 64.64 -50.14
N ASP A 125 -68.96 65.33 -50.90
CA ASP A 125 -69.16 66.73 -51.28
C ASP A 125 -69.47 67.63 -50.06
N ASP A 126 -68.70 67.44 -48.99
CA ASP A 126 -68.83 67.98 -47.62
C ASP A 126 -70.11 67.60 -46.83
N PHE A 127 -71.08 66.90 -47.42
CA PHE A 127 -72.23 66.34 -46.70
C PHE A 127 -71.85 65.09 -45.91
N PHE A 128 -72.20 65.04 -44.61
CA PHE A 128 -72.04 63.87 -43.75
C PHE A 128 -73.05 62.79 -44.15
N LEU A 129 -72.58 61.69 -44.73
CA LEU A 129 -73.42 60.55 -45.11
C LEU A 129 -73.70 59.61 -43.94
N GLY A 130 -72.80 59.55 -42.96
CA GLY A 130 -72.91 58.62 -41.85
C GLY A 130 -71.58 58.23 -41.20
N THR A 131 -71.63 57.17 -40.40
CA THR A 131 -70.47 56.63 -39.66
C THR A 131 -70.10 55.26 -40.19
N LEU A 132 -68.83 55.07 -40.55
CA LEU A 132 -68.22 53.75 -40.70
C LEU A 132 -67.56 53.36 -39.38
N CYS A 133 -67.96 52.22 -38.82
CA CYS A 133 -67.21 51.56 -37.76
C CYS A 133 -66.77 50.18 -38.25
N THR A 134 -65.56 49.79 -37.90
CA THR A 134 -65.02 48.49 -38.27
C THR A 134 -64.04 47.96 -37.22
N PHE A 135 -64.00 46.64 -37.04
CA PHE A 135 -63.13 45.98 -36.07
C PHE A 135 -62.78 44.54 -36.48
N LEU A 136 -61.72 44.02 -35.89
CA LEU A 136 -61.37 42.60 -35.90
C LEU A 136 -61.54 42.02 -34.50
N ASP A 137 -61.96 40.76 -34.43
CA ASP A 137 -61.83 39.93 -33.24
C ASP A 137 -60.35 39.53 -33.09
N ILE A 138 -59.75 39.87 -31.95
CA ILE A 138 -58.35 39.57 -31.64
C ILE A 138 -58.22 38.71 -30.37
N THR A 139 -59.30 38.03 -29.98
CA THR A 139 -59.36 37.20 -28.77
C THR A 139 -58.31 36.09 -28.79
N ASP A 140 -58.26 35.31 -29.87
CA ASP A 140 -57.31 34.18 -30.02
C ASP A 140 -55.85 34.66 -30.06
N LEU A 141 -55.60 35.85 -30.63
CA LEU A 141 -54.27 36.47 -30.68
C LEU A 141 -53.77 36.88 -29.29
N ILE A 142 -54.66 37.41 -28.44
CA ILE A 142 -54.33 37.75 -27.04
C ILE A 142 -54.14 36.48 -26.21
N GLN A 143 -55.06 35.52 -26.29
CA GLN A 143 -54.93 34.25 -25.56
C GLN A 143 -53.64 33.49 -25.95
N SER A 144 -53.28 33.47 -27.24
CA SER A 144 -52.03 32.88 -27.71
C SER A 144 -50.79 33.62 -27.18
N LYS A 145 -50.83 34.96 -27.15
CA LYS A 145 -49.75 35.79 -26.62
C LYS A 145 -49.54 35.57 -25.12
N ASP A 146 -50.61 35.54 -24.35
CA ASP A 146 -50.55 35.39 -22.90
C ASP A 146 -50.10 33.97 -22.52
N PHE A 147 -50.59 32.94 -23.23
CA PHE A 147 -50.07 31.57 -23.11
C PHE A 147 -48.56 31.47 -23.42
N LEU A 148 -48.08 32.18 -24.45
CA LEU A 148 -46.64 32.21 -24.78
C LEU A 148 -45.80 32.89 -23.70
N ILE A 149 -46.33 33.91 -23.01
CA ILE A 149 -45.66 34.56 -21.88
C ILE A 149 -45.54 33.59 -20.69
N ASP A 150 -46.63 32.95 -20.29
CA ASP A 150 -46.61 31.97 -19.18
C ASP A 150 -45.73 30.75 -19.49
N TYR A 151 -45.79 30.25 -20.73
CA TYR A 151 -44.92 29.17 -21.19
C TYR A 151 -43.44 29.57 -21.14
N PHE A 152 -43.09 30.78 -21.57
CA PHE A 152 -41.72 31.29 -21.54
C PHE A 152 -41.19 31.42 -20.10
N LEU A 153 -41.98 32.00 -19.18
CA LEU A 153 -41.62 32.11 -17.76
C LEU A 153 -41.43 30.73 -17.11
N SER A 154 -42.27 29.76 -17.44
CA SER A 154 -42.15 28.36 -16.99
C SER A 154 -40.88 27.68 -17.53
N LEU A 155 -40.52 27.95 -18.80
CA LEU A 155 -39.32 27.46 -19.44
C LEU A 155 -38.04 28.06 -18.83
N GLU A 156 -37.99 29.38 -18.61
CA GLU A 156 -36.86 30.05 -17.95
C GLU A 156 -36.65 29.54 -16.52
N SER A 157 -37.72 29.40 -15.73
CA SER A 157 -37.70 28.80 -14.40
C SER A 157 -37.11 27.37 -14.41
N THR A 158 -37.55 26.56 -15.38
CA THR A 158 -37.07 25.19 -15.58
C THR A 158 -35.59 25.15 -15.99
N LEU A 159 -35.16 26.04 -16.89
CA LEU A 159 -33.76 26.17 -17.32
C LEU A 159 -32.86 26.62 -16.18
N ALA A 160 -33.24 27.67 -15.44
CA ALA A 160 -32.51 28.16 -14.27
C ALA A 160 -32.32 27.04 -13.21
N ARG A 161 -33.38 26.25 -12.95
CA ARG A 161 -33.32 25.10 -12.03
C ARG A 161 -32.40 23.99 -12.54
N LYS A 162 -32.44 23.65 -13.83
CA LYS A 162 -31.54 22.66 -14.45
C LYS A 162 -30.08 23.13 -14.41
N THR A 163 -29.80 24.37 -14.81
CA THR A 163 -28.45 24.95 -14.81
C THR A 163 -27.86 25.00 -13.40
N LYS A 164 -28.65 25.41 -12.39
CA LYS A 164 -28.21 25.42 -10.97
C LYS A 164 -27.85 24.01 -10.47
N ASN A 165 -28.60 22.99 -10.88
CA ASN A 165 -28.28 21.59 -10.56
C ASN A 165 -27.01 21.09 -11.29
N LEU A 166 -26.85 21.41 -12.58
CA LEU A 166 -25.67 21.04 -13.36
C LEU A 166 -24.39 21.67 -12.80
N VAL A 167 -24.42 22.95 -12.39
CA VAL A 167 -23.29 23.62 -11.73
C VAL A 167 -22.95 22.92 -10.40
N LYS A 168 -23.95 22.55 -9.59
CA LYS A 168 -23.76 21.81 -8.33
C LYS A 168 -23.20 20.40 -8.54
N GLN A 169 -23.59 19.70 -9.61
CA GLN A 169 -23.03 18.39 -9.97
C GLN A 169 -21.60 18.50 -10.49
N ASN A 170 -21.31 19.43 -11.39
CA ASN A 170 -19.99 19.63 -11.98
C ASN A 170 -18.96 20.03 -10.90
N THR A 171 -19.32 20.96 -9.99
CA THR A 171 -18.46 21.32 -8.85
C THR A 171 -18.19 20.16 -7.90
N LYS A 172 -19.17 19.29 -7.61
CA LYS A 172 -18.95 18.06 -6.83
C LYS A 172 -18.00 17.09 -7.54
N LEU A 173 -18.22 16.84 -8.83
CA LEU A 173 -17.36 15.97 -9.64
C LEU A 173 -15.91 16.50 -9.72
N GLN A 174 -15.70 17.81 -9.82
CA GLN A 174 -14.37 18.41 -9.79
C GLN A 174 -13.67 18.24 -8.44
N GLN A 175 -14.40 18.25 -7.32
CA GLN A 175 -13.84 17.95 -5.99
C GLN A 175 -13.47 16.47 -5.85
N GLU A 176 -14.34 15.55 -6.29
CA GLU A 176 -14.08 14.10 -6.28
C GLU A 176 -12.89 13.72 -7.18
N LEU A 177 -12.80 14.33 -8.36
CA LEU A 177 -11.67 14.14 -9.29
C LEU A 177 -10.35 14.65 -8.67
N LYS A 178 -10.35 15.85 -8.06
CA LYS A 178 -9.18 16.39 -7.35
C LYS A 178 -8.72 15.48 -6.22
N LYS A 179 -9.66 14.93 -5.43
CA LYS A 179 -9.34 13.95 -4.39
C LYS A 179 -8.70 12.69 -4.98
N HIS A 180 -9.32 12.08 -5.99
CA HIS A 180 -8.76 10.88 -6.64
C HIS A 180 -7.34 11.10 -7.21
N PHE A 181 -7.03 12.29 -7.72
CA PHE A 181 -5.67 12.63 -8.16
C PHE A 181 -4.69 12.79 -6.98
N ALA A 182 -5.11 13.32 -5.84
CA ALA A 182 -4.30 13.38 -4.62
C ALA A 182 -4.02 11.97 -4.08
N ASP A 183 -5.06 11.17 -3.83
CA ASP A 183 -4.96 9.79 -3.33
C ASP A 183 -4.04 8.93 -4.21
N LYS A 184 -4.16 9.05 -5.55
CA LYS A 184 -3.31 8.34 -6.53
C LYS A 184 -1.85 8.80 -6.49
N LYS A 185 -1.61 10.10 -6.26
CA LYS A 185 -0.26 10.67 -6.15
C LYS A 185 0.43 10.23 -4.86
N GLU A 186 -0.31 10.20 -3.75
CA GLU A 186 0.18 9.71 -2.46
C GLU A 186 0.54 8.21 -2.54
N LEU A 187 -0.38 7.37 -3.06
CA LEU A 187 -0.12 5.95 -3.27
C LEU A 187 1.12 5.70 -4.14
N SER A 188 1.31 6.48 -5.22
CA SER A 188 2.50 6.40 -6.07
C SER A 188 3.78 6.81 -5.32
N SER A 189 3.71 7.76 -4.40
CA SER A 189 4.83 8.16 -3.53
C SER A 189 5.20 7.04 -2.56
N SER A 190 4.20 6.48 -1.86
CA SER A 190 4.39 5.40 -0.88
C SER A 190 4.92 4.12 -1.51
N LEU A 191 4.47 3.75 -2.72
CA LEU A 191 5.05 2.64 -3.50
C LEU A 191 6.53 2.88 -3.81
N LYS A 192 6.89 4.08 -4.31
CA LYS A 192 8.29 4.44 -4.57
C LYS A 192 9.15 4.49 -3.30
N HIS A 193 8.55 4.81 -2.15
CA HIS A 193 9.23 4.77 -0.85
C HIS A 193 9.51 3.33 -0.41
N MET A 194 8.53 2.43 -0.48
CA MET A 194 8.71 1.01 -0.14
C MET A 194 9.73 0.31 -1.05
N GLN A 195 9.72 0.59 -2.36
CA GLN A 195 10.75 0.09 -3.29
C GLN A 195 12.16 0.59 -2.91
N LYS A 196 12.29 1.87 -2.52
CA LYS A 196 13.56 2.41 -2.03
C LYS A 196 14.03 1.77 -0.73
N ILE A 197 13.13 1.35 0.15
CA ILE A 197 13.48 0.55 1.34
C ILE A 197 13.97 -0.83 0.91
N PHE A 198 13.18 -1.58 0.14
CA PHE A 198 13.50 -2.94 -0.33
C PHE A 198 14.90 -3.04 -0.97
N HIS A 199 15.23 -2.13 -1.88
CA HIS A 199 16.55 -2.09 -2.54
C HIS A 199 17.70 -1.52 -1.68
N ARG A 200 17.43 -1.02 -0.46
CA ARG A 200 18.43 -0.47 0.48
C ARG A 200 18.54 -1.23 1.81
N LEU A 201 17.72 -2.26 2.04
CA LEU A 201 17.91 -3.15 3.19
C LEU A 201 19.26 -3.87 3.06
N ASN A 202 20.00 -3.99 4.17
CA ASN A 202 21.24 -4.78 4.23
C ASN A 202 20.96 -6.29 4.29
N TYR A 203 19.73 -6.68 4.64
CA TYR A 203 19.26 -8.06 4.54
C TYR A 203 18.95 -8.41 3.08
N GLY A 204 19.32 -9.62 2.67
CA GLY A 204 18.85 -10.16 1.40
C GLY A 204 17.33 -10.35 1.49
N THR A 205 16.58 -9.92 0.47
CA THR A 205 15.12 -10.12 0.44
C THR A 205 14.68 -10.53 -0.94
N CYS A 206 13.86 -11.57 -1.03
CA CYS A 206 13.32 -12.04 -2.31
C CYS A 206 11.94 -12.69 -2.17
N ARG A 207 11.34 -12.96 -3.33
CA ARG A 207 10.08 -13.69 -3.49
C ARG A 207 10.27 -14.89 -4.42
N PHE A 208 9.81 -16.06 -3.99
CA PHE A 208 9.77 -17.27 -4.81
C PHE A 208 8.32 -17.69 -5.14
N THR A 209 8.16 -18.54 -6.16
CA THR A 209 7.04 -19.48 -6.26
C THR A 209 7.32 -20.75 -5.44
N PRO A 210 6.29 -21.55 -5.07
CA PRO A 210 6.49 -22.85 -4.42
C PRO A 210 7.32 -23.85 -5.24
N ASP A 211 7.33 -23.73 -6.56
CA ASP A 211 8.14 -24.50 -7.52
C ASP A 211 9.60 -23.99 -7.66
N GLY A 212 10.00 -22.98 -6.88
CA GLY A 212 11.38 -22.51 -6.78
C GLY A 212 11.77 -21.37 -7.73
N MET A 213 10.87 -20.88 -8.58
CA MET A 213 11.15 -19.74 -9.46
C MET A 213 11.33 -18.45 -8.65
N LEU A 214 12.46 -17.78 -8.82
CA LEU A 214 12.77 -16.50 -8.19
C LEU A 214 12.08 -15.35 -8.95
N LEU A 215 11.06 -14.75 -8.34
CA LEU A 215 10.20 -13.72 -8.95
C LEU A 215 10.74 -12.29 -8.77
N GLU A 216 11.41 -12.02 -7.65
CA GLU A 216 11.94 -10.69 -7.30
C GLU A 216 13.05 -10.86 -6.27
N ALA A 217 14.16 -10.12 -6.40
CA ALA A 217 15.25 -10.09 -5.42
C ALA A 217 15.81 -8.67 -5.23
N ASN A 218 16.28 -8.36 -4.02
CA ASN A 218 16.96 -7.09 -3.75
C ASN A 218 18.48 -7.16 -3.99
N ARG A 219 19.12 -5.99 -4.01
CA ARG A 219 20.58 -5.87 -4.25
C ARG A 219 21.42 -6.54 -3.16
N ALA A 220 20.95 -6.59 -1.92
CA ALA A 220 21.67 -7.23 -0.83
C ALA A 220 21.74 -8.75 -1.01
N LEU A 221 20.67 -9.41 -1.47
CA LEU A 221 20.69 -10.86 -1.74
C LEU A 221 21.66 -11.18 -2.90
N SER A 222 21.61 -10.43 -4.01
CA SER A 222 22.58 -10.66 -5.10
C SER A 222 24.02 -10.45 -4.63
N ALA A 223 24.30 -9.40 -3.86
CA ALA A 223 25.65 -9.15 -3.33
C ALA A 223 26.11 -10.23 -2.33
N MET A 224 25.22 -10.66 -1.42
CA MET A 224 25.46 -11.73 -0.45
C MET A 224 25.82 -13.06 -1.13
N LEU A 225 25.14 -13.40 -2.23
CA LEU A 225 25.36 -14.63 -3.00
C LEU A 225 26.52 -14.53 -4.02
N GLY A 226 27.15 -13.35 -4.16
CA GLY A 226 28.29 -13.11 -5.05
C GLY A 226 27.95 -12.76 -6.50
N PHE A 227 26.73 -12.28 -6.76
CA PHE A 227 26.25 -11.77 -8.05
C PHE A 227 26.31 -10.23 -8.09
N SER A 228 26.52 -9.68 -9.29
CA SER A 228 26.69 -8.23 -9.50
C SER A 228 25.36 -7.49 -9.60
N SER A 229 24.26 -8.19 -9.91
CA SER A 229 22.91 -7.61 -9.94
C SER A 229 21.82 -8.64 -9.54
N PRO A 230 20.62 -8.19 -9.14
CA PRO A 230 19.48 -9.07 -8.93
C PRO A 230 19.02 -9.79 -10.21
N GLN A 231 19.18 -9.18 -11.39
CA GLN A 231 18.82 -9.83 -12.66
C GLN A 231 19.74 -11.03 -12.92
N GLU A 232 21.05 -10.86 -12.75
CA GLU A 232 22.04 -11.93 -12.91
C GLU A 232 21.78 -13.12 -11.96
N LEU A 233 21.29 -12.85 -10.74
CA LEU A 233 20.84 -13.87 -9.79
C LEU A 233 19.56 -14.57 -10.29
N MET A 234 18.55 -13.83 -10.76
CA MET A 234 17.31 -14.39 -11.30
C MET A 234 17.56 -15.22 -12.56
N ASP A 235 18.45 -14.79 -13.45
CA ASP A 235 18.83 -15.52 -14.66
C ASP A 235 19.57 -16.83 -14.28
N ALA A 236 20.45 -16.80 -13.28
CA ALA A 236 21.14 -17.99 -12.79
C ALA A 236 20.15 -19.01 -12.19
N VAL A 237 19.24 -18.59 -11.31
CA VAL A 237 18.24 -19.49 -10.71
C VAL A 237 17.27 -20.02 -11.77
N ASN A 238 16.61 -19.13 -12.50
CA ASN A 238 15.46 -19.49 -13.34
C ASN A 238 15.83 -20.08 -14.71
N LEU A 239 17.03 -19.80 -15.23
CA LEU A 239 17.44 -20.24 -16.58
C LEU A 239 18.65 -21.16 -16.59
N GLN A 240 19.49 -21.14 -15.55
CA GLN A 240 20.72 -21.96 -15.46
C GLN A 240 20.61 -23.07 -14.40
N GLY A 241 19.48 -23.17 -13.69
CA GLY A 241 19.27 -24.17 -12.63
C GLY A 241 20.19 -23.97 -11.42
N TRP A 242 20.63 -22.74 -11.16
CA TRP A 242 21.54 -22.48 -10.04
C TRP A 242 20.78 -22.40 -8.71
N GLU A 243 21.11 -23.30 -7.80
CA GLU A 243 20.43 -23.45 -6.52
C GLU A 243 20.95 -22.49 -5.45
N ILE A 244 20.05 -21.70 -4.84
CA ILE A 244 20.39 -20.79 -3.72
C ILE A 244 20.73 -21.57 -2.44
N PHE A 245 20.00 -22.63 -2.14
CA PHE A 245 20.20 -23.47 -0.97
C PHE A 245 21.25 -24.55 -1.25
N HIS A 246 22.12 -24.82 -0.28
CA HIS A 246 23.11 -25.90 -0.38
C HIS A 246 22.48 -27.30 -0.21
N ASP A 247 21.36 -27.37 0.50
CA ASP A 247 20.62 -28.59 0.80
C ASP A 247 19.20 -28.48 0.22
N GLN A 248 18.90 -29.33 -0.78
CA GLN A 248 17.61 -29.36 -1.45
C GLN A 248 16.53 -30.12 -0.69
N GLU A 249 16.90 -31.09 0.15
CA GLU A 249 15.92 -31.82 0.97
C GLU A 249 15.39 -30.91 2.08
N LEU A 250 16.29 -30.13 2.71
CA LEU A 250 15.92 -29.06 3.63
C LEU A 250 15.06 -27.97 2.95
N TRP A 251 15.37 -27.59 1.71
CA TRP A 251 14.56 -26.62 0.95
C TRP A 251 13.13 -27.12 0.70
N GLN A 252 12.95 -28.39 0.29
CA GLN A 252 11.63 -28.97 0.04
C GLN A 252 10.81 -29.06 1.34
N LEU A 253 11.39 -29.64 2.39
CA LEU A 253 10.74 -29.78 3.70
C LEU A 253 10.33 -28.43 4.31
N THR A 254 11.19 -27.41 4.21
CA THR A 254 10.88 -26.07 4.71
C THR A 254 9.85 -25.33 3.85
N THR A 255 9.84 -25.57 2.53
CA THR A 255 8.82 -25.02 1.62
C THR A 255 7.41 -25.51 1.95
N GLU A 256 7.24 -26.82 2.17
CA GLU A 256 5.96 -27.38 2.63
C GLU A 256 5.52 -26.78 3.98
N GLU A 257 6.45 -26.65 4.92
CA GLU A 257 6.21 -26.12 6.26
C GLU A 257 5.78 -24.63 6.22
N ILE A 258 6.40 -23.80 5.37
CA ILE A 258 5.99 -22.39 5.17
C ILE A 258 4.53 -22.31 4.72
N ILE A 259 4.18 -23.09 3.69
CA ILE A 259 2.84 -23.09 3.08
C ILE A 259 1.79 -23.60 4.08
N LYS A 260 2.13 -24.65 4.82
CA LYS A 260 1.25 -25.31 5.80
C LYS A 260 1.00 -24.46 7.05
N ARG A 261 2.02 -23.78 7.59
CA ARG A 261 1.91 -23.05 8.88
C ARG A 261 1.28 -21.66 8.77
N LYS A 262 1.30 -21.01 7.60
CA LYS A 262 0.81 -19.61 7.37
C LYS A 262 1.34 -18.60 8.40
N LYS A 263 2.52 -18.84 8.94
CA LYS A 263 3.24 -18.01 9.92
C LYS A 263 4.69 -17.87 9.46
N ILE A 264 5.37 -16.84 9.94
CA ILE A 264 6.82 -16.71 9.73
C ILE A 264 7.52 -17.90 10.40
N ILE A 265 8.25 -18.70 9.63
CA ILE A 265 9.24 -19.63 10.17
C ILE A 265 10.61 -18.97 10.19
N ARG A 266 11.52 -19.50 11.02
CA ARG A 266 12.94 -19.18 10.98
C ARG A 266 13.75 -20.46 10.89
N ILE A 267 14.74 -20.48 10.01
CA ILE A 267 15.68 -21.58 9.81
C ILE A 267 17.10 -21.02 9.69
N GLU A 268 18.09 -21.84 10.05
CA GLU A 268 19.50 -21.58 9.74
C GLU A 268 19.93 -22.60 8.69
N ALA A 269 20.41 -22.13 7.54
CA ALA A 269 20.78 -22.98 6.42
C ALA A 269 22.06 -22.48 5.74
N GLN A 270 22.71 -23.36 4.99
CA GLN A 270 23.81 -22.98 4.12
C GLN A 270 23.27 -22.56 2.75
N LEU A 271 23.76 -21.42 2.26
CA LEU A 271 23.49 -20.94 0.91
C LEU A 271 24.72 -21.13 0.03
N ASN A 272 24.51 -21.48 -1.23
CA ASN A 272 25.59 -21.52 -2.22
C ASN A 272 26.03 -20.09 -2.59
N LEU A 273 27.33 -19.91 -2.80
CA LEU A 273 27.92 -18.72 -3.40
C LEU A 273 28.26 -19.01 -4.87
N LYS A 274 28.17 -17.98 -5.73
CA LYS A 274 28.54 -18.06 -7.16
C LYS A 274 29.93 -18.67 -7.41
N LYS A 275 30.85 -18.57 -6.44
CA LYS A 275 32.23 -19.10 -6.50
C LYS A 275 32.39 -20.56 -6.01
N LYS A 276 31.31 -21.34 -5.90
CA LYS A 276 31.30 -22.73 -5.36
C LYS A 276 31.80 -22.86 -3.92
N THR A 277 31.53 -21.85 -3.11
CA THR A 277 31.68 -21.87 -1.64
C THR A 277 30.28 -21.78 -0.99
N ALA A 278 30.18 -21.95 0.33
CA ALA A 278 28.92 -21.78 1.06
C ALA A 278 29.03 -20.69 2.14
N LEU A 279 27.90 -20.10 2.52
CA LEU A 279 27.76 -19.18 3.66
C LEU A 279 26.60 -19.63 4.56
N TRP A 280 26.63 -19.31 5.85
CA TRP A 280 25.52 -19.58 6.77
C TRP A 280 24.56 -18.39 6.83
N ALA A 281 23.28 -18.63 6.55
CA ALA A 281 22.23 -17.61 6.65
C ALA A 281 21.15 -18.00 7.67
N GLU A 282 20.67 -17.02 8.43
CA GLU A 282 19.39 -17.07 9.13
C GLU A 282 18.31 -16.56 8.16
N ILE A 283 17.27 -17.36 7.97
CA ILE A 283 16.24 -17.13 6.94
C ILE A 283 14.88 -17.05 7.62
N SER A 284 14.20 -15.90 7.49
CA SER A 284 12.80 -15.71 7.89
C SER A 284 11.91 -15.79 6.66
N ALA A 285 10.96 -16.73 6.62
CA ALA A 285 10.14 -17.01 5.44
C ALA A 285 8.64 -17.14 5.77
N PHE A 286 7.77 -16.67 4.87
CA PHE A 286 6.31 -16.76 5.00
C PHE A 286 5.59 -16.84 3.65
N SER A 287 4.44 -17.53 3.60
CA SER A 287 3.59 -17.62 2.42
C SER A 287 2.65 -16.42 2.29
N VAL A 288 2.51 -15.85 1.09
CA VAL A 288 1.53 -14.82 0.74
C VAL A 288 0.63 -15.34 -0.39
N THR A 289 -0.69 -15.20 -0.25
CA THR A 289 -1.62 -15.44 -1.36
C THR A 289 -1.85 -14.14 -2.12
N THR A 290 -1.54 -14.15 -3.42
CA THR A 290 -1.73 -12.99 -4.31
C THR A 290 -3.22 -12.74 -4.61
N LYS A 291 -3.55 -11.56 -5.15
CA LYS A 291 -4.91 -11.23 -5.64
C LYS A 291 -5.42 -12.16 -6.76
N ARG A 292 -4.57 -13.02 -7.33
CA ARG A 292 -4.93 -14.03 -8.35
C ARG A 292 -5.08 -15.45 -7.76
N GLY A 293 -5.04 -15.60 -6.43
CA GLY A 293 -5.11 -16.90 -5.75
C GLY A 293 -3.80 -17.70 -5.74
N GLN A 294 -2.79 -17.29 -6.52
CA GLN A 294 -1.47 -17.92 -6.51
C GLN A 294 -0.75 -17.66 -5.19
N THR A 295 -0.18 -18.70 -4.58
CA THR A 295 0.72 -18.59 -3.42
C THR A 295 2.13 -18.24 -3.88
N VAL A 296 2.79 -17.34 -3.17
CA VAL A 296 4.22 -16.99 -3.31
C VAL A 296 4.87 -17.02 -1.92
N LEU A 297 6.19 -17.13 -1.86
CA LEU A 297 6.96 -17.21 -0.63
C LEU A 297 7.86 -15.98 -0.50
N ASP A 298 7.63 -15.15 0.51
CA ASP A 298 8.47 -13.98 0.79
C ASP A 298 9.53 -14.37 1.84
N MET A 299 10.80 -14.06 1.54
CA MET A 299 11.95 -14.52 2.32
C MET A 299 12.96 -13.40 2.60
N ILE A 300 13.49 -13.39 3.82
CA ILE A 300 14.48 -12.44 4.34
C ILE A 300 15.69 -13.23 4.86
N PHE A 301 16.89 -12.88 4.39
CA PHE A 301 18.15 -13.55 4.65
C PHE A 301 19.11 -12.63 5.40
N SER A 302 19.67 -13.11 6.51
CA SER A 302 20.78 -12.49 7.23
C SER A 302 21.99 -13.40 7.19
N ASP A 303 23.13 -12.89 6.74
CA ASP A 303 24.40 -13.61 6.88
C ASP A 303 24.75 -13.73 8.39
N ILE A 304 24.92 -14.96 8.85
CA ILE A 304 25.33 -15.31 10.21
C ILE A 304 26.67 -16.05 10.24
N SER A 305 27.40 -16.09 9.12
CA SER A 305 28.69 -16.79 9.01
C SER A 305 29.70 -16.31 10.07
N LYS A 306 29.77 -15.00 10.32
CA LYS A 306 30.58 -14.42 11.39
C LYS A 306 30.06 -14.74 12.81
N ARG A 307 28.76 -15.02 12.95
CA ARG A 307 28.17 -15.51 14.21
C ARG A 307 28.64 -16.94 14.47
N LYS A 308 28.54 -17.82 13.46
CA LYS A 308 29.05 -19.21 13.50
C LYS A 308 30.56 -19.28 13.72
N GLU A 309 31.35 -18.43 13.06
CA GLU A 309 32.80 -18.33 13.28
C GLU A 309 33.12 -17.94 14.73
N ASN A 310 32.41 -16.94 15.28
CA ASN A 310 32.57 -16.56 16.69
C ASN A 310 32.08 -17.66 17.66
N GLU A 311 30.97 -18.34 17.38
CA GLU A 311 30.46 -19.50 18.15
C GLU A 311 31.54 -20.61 18.21
N LEU A 312 32.15 -20.95 17.07
CA LEU A 312 33.25 -21.93 16.97
C LEU A 312 34.54 -21.46 17.66
N LEU A 313 34.90 -20.19 17.54
CA LEU A 313 36.09 -19.62 18.20
C LEU A 313 35.92 -19.56 19.72
N LEU A 314 34.72 -19.25 20.22
CA LEU A 314 34.38 -19.30 21.64
C LEU A 314 34.40 -20.74 22.16
N TYR A 315 33.84 -21.70 21.40
CA TYR A 315 33.92 -23.12 21.75
C TYR A 315 35.37 -23.61 21.78
N SER A 316 36.21 -23.24 20.82
CA SER A 316 37.64 -23.58 20.84
C SER A 316 38.34 -22.99 22.08
N LYS A 317 38.09 -21.72 22.40
CA LYS A 317 38.69 -21.03 23.56
C LYS A 317 38.21 -21.55 24.92
N SER A 318 36.98 -22.04 25.03
CA SER A 318 36.46 -22.60 26.28
C SER A 318 36.93 -24.04 26.55
N THR A 319 37.48 -24.72 25.54
CA THR A 319 37.58 -26.19 25.51
C THR A 319 39.02 -26.69 25.24
N MET A 320 39.89 -25.83 24.69
CA MET A 320 41.33 -26.08 24.46
C MET A 320 42.22 -25.18 25.34
N ASP A 321 43.45 -25.60 25.62
CA ASP A 321 44.48 -24.81 26.28
C ASP A 321 45.19 -23.90 25.26
N PRO A 322 45.19 -22.56 25.46
CA PRO A 322 45.63 -21.60 24.44
C PRO A 322 47.14 -21.60 24.18
N LEU A 323 47.94 -22.18 25.08
CA LEU A 323 49.39 -22.28 24.94
C LEU A 323 49.81 -23.56 24.21
N THR A 324 49.27 -24.70 24.64
CA THR A 324 49.75 -26.04 24.25
C THR A 324 48.91 -26.73 23.18
N GLY A 325 47.73 -26.20 22.84
CA GLY A 325 46.90 -26.67 21.73
C GLY A 325 46.24 -28.04 21.94
N ILE A 326 46.12 -28.47 23.19
CA ILE A 326 45.44 -29.70 23.63
C ILE A 326 44.20 -29.35 24.46
N PRO A 327 43.26 -30.29 24.68
CA PRO A 327 42.15 -30.12 25.62
C PRO A 327 42.54 -29.45 26.95
N ASN A 328 41.70 -28.53 27.42
CA ASN A 328 41.85 -27.93 28.75
C ASN A 328 41.05 -28.70 29.82
N ARG A 329 41.09 -28.21 31.06
CA ARG A 329 40.36 -28.77 32.22
C ARG A 329 38.85 -28.95 31.99
N ALA A 330 38.18 -28.11 31.19
CA ALA A 330 36.74 -28.23 30.93
C ALA A 330 36.43 -29.41 29.99
N LEU A 331 37.14 -29.52 28.87
CA LEU A 331 37.00 -30.66 27.95
C LEU A 331 37.49 -31.97 28.57
N TRP A 332 38.50 -31.90 29.46
CA TRP A 332 38.94 -33.03 30.26
C TRP A 332 37.80 -33.60 31.13
N SER A 333 37.15 -32.76 31.93
CA SER A 333 36.08 -33.20 32.84
C SER A 333 34.91 -33.80 32.07
N ASP A 334 34.46 -33.17 30.98
CA ASP A 334 33.40 -33.70 30.11
C ASP A 334 33.75 -35.09 29.55
N ARG A 335 34.94 -35.25 28.96
CA ARG A 335 35.39 -36.54 28.41
C ARG A 335 35.55 -37.63 29.48
N LEU A 336 36.02 -37.28 30.68
CA LEU A 336 36.11 -38.21 31.80
C LEU A 336 34.71 -38.66 32.27
N ASP A 337 33.78 -37.72 32.44
CA ASP A 337 32.38 -38.00 32.79
C ASP A 337 31.69 -38.90 31.76
N GLN A 338 31.87 -38.61 30.46
CA GLN A 338 31.36 -39.45 29.37
C GLN A 338 31.98 -40.85 29.40
N THR A 339 33.28 -40.95 29.72
CA THR A 339 33.99 -42.23 29.76
C THR A 339 33.62 -43.08 30.97
N VAL A 340 33.40 -42.49 32.15
CA VAL A 340 32.80 -43.19 33.31
C VAL A 340 31.42 -43.74 32.94
N LYS A 341 30.56 -42.94 32.29
CA LYS A 341 29.23 -43.37 31.83
C LYS A 341 29.32 -44.51 30.79
N LYS A 342 30.29 -44.45 29.87
CA LYS A 342 30.54 -45.49 28.85
C LYS A 342 31.06 -46.79 29.48
N ALA A 343 32.03 -46.69 30.38
CA ALA A 343 32.62 -47.82 31.10
C ALA A 343 31.58 -48.57 31.94
N ARG A 344 30.75 -47.84 32.71
CA ARG A 344 29.63 -48.43 33.47
C ARG A 344 28.63 -49.17 32.57
N ARG A 345 28.35 -48.66 31.37
CA ARG A 345 27.36 -49.22 30.43
C ARG A 345 27.86 -50.44 29.64
N TYR A 346 29.15 -50.49 29.31
CA TYR A 346 29.73 -51.49 28.42
C TYR A 346 30.85 -52.35 29.05
N SER A 347 31.08 -52.22 30.35
CA SER A 347 32.13 -52.90 31.11
C SER A 347 33.55 -52.69 30.54
N GLU A 348 33.81 -51.53 29.94
CA GLU A 348 35.12 -51.16 29.40
C GLU A 348 36.07 -50.70 30.50
N SER A 349 37.34 -51.10 30.40
CA SER A 349 38.41 -50.63 31.29
C SER A 349 39.12 -49.41 30.72
N PHE A 350 39.36 -48.39 31.54
CA PHE A 350 40.16 -47.22 31.20
C PHE A 350 41.07 -46.85 32.38
N ALA A 351 42.05 -45.97 32.15
CA ALA A 351 42.87 -45.41 33.22
C ALA A 351 43.03 -43.90 33.08
N VAL A 352 43.08 -43.20 34.21
CA VAL A 352 43.51 -41.81 34.32
C VAL A 352 44.95 -41.78 34.81
N ILE A 353 45.79 -41.08 34.05
CA ILE A 353 47.18 -40.78 34.39
C ILE A 353 47.26 -39.28 34.67
N TYR A 354 47.56 -38.89 35.90
CA TYR A 354 47.86 -37.51 36.31
C TYR A 354 49.38 -37.29 36.25
N LEU A 355 49.84 -36.16 35.74
CA LEU A 355 51.26 -35.84 35.55
C LEU A 355 51.58 -34.42 36.02
N ASP A 356 52.71 -34.27 36.70
CA ASP A 356 53.27 -33.02 37.21
C ASP A 356 54.76 -32.96 36.82
N LEU A 357 55.26 -31.81 36.37
CA LEU A 357 56.64 -31.67 35.87
C LEU A 357 57.62 -31.25 36.96
N ASP A 358 58.37 -32.22 37.51
CA ASP A 358 59.39 -31.95 38.52
C ASP A 358 60.43 -30.92 38.02
N GLY A 359 60.65 -29.86 38.80
CA GLY A 359 61.60 -28.79 38.48
C GLY A 359 61.09 -27.72 37.50
N PHE A 360 59.85 -27.80 37.00
CA PHE A 360 59.34 -26.79 36.06
C PHE A 360 59.32 -25.36 36.62
N LYS A 361 59.05 -25.19 37.91
CA LYS A 361 59.18 -23.88 38.58
C LYS A 361 60.60 -23.33 38.48
N GLU A 362 61.62 -24.14 38.72
CA GLU A 362 63.04 -23.72 38.62
C GLU A 362 63.43 -23.31 37.19
N VAL A 363 62.81 -23.93 36.18
CA VAL A 363 62.97 -23.51 34.77
C VAL A 363 62.39 -22.10 34.55
N ASN A 364 61.21 -21.80 35.10
CA ASN A 364 60.65 -20.45 35.05
C ASN A 364 61.49 -19.43 35.83
N ASP A 365 61.83 -19.74 37.08
CA ASP A 365 62.54 -18.83 37.97
C ASP A 365 63.96 -18.50 37.46
N ARG A 366 64.61 -19.44 36.75
CA ARG A 366 65.98 -19.26 36.21
C ARG A 366 66.04 -18.78 34.76
N LEU A 367 65.07 -19.13 33.90
CA LEU A 367 65.10 -18.82 32.46
C LEU A 367 63.97 -17.89 31.98
N GLY A 368 62.99 -17.59 32.84
CA GLY A 368 61.81 -16.78 32.51
C GLY A 368 60.67 -17.58 31.88
N HIS A 369 59.45 -17.06 32.01
CA HIS A 369 58.22 -17.75 31.61
C HIS A 369 58.17 -18.15 30.12
N GLU A 370 58.78 -17.37 29.22
CA GLU A 370 58.90 -17.76 27.80
C GLU A 370 59.60 -19.11 27.58
N TYR A 371 60.55 -19.48 28.44
CA TYR A 371 61.23 -20.77 28.38
C TYR A 371 60.36 -21.88 28.99
N GLY A 372 59.61 -21.57 30.05
CA GLY A 372 58.56 -22.45 30.60
C GLY A 372 57.49 -22.78 29.55
N ASP A 373 56.97 -21.78 28.84
CA ASP A 373 56.00 -21.95 27.76
C ASP A 373 56.51 -22.86 26.64
N LYS A 374 57.77 -22.67 26.21
CA LYS A 374 58.43 -23.52 25.21
C LYS A 374 58.69 -24.95 25.74
N VAL A 375 58.90 -25.12 27.04
CA VAL A 375 58.93 -26.44 27.71
C VAL A 375 57.56 -27.10 27.68
N LEU A 376 56.48 -26.42 28.10
CA LEU A 376 55.11 -26.94 28.10
C LEU A 376 54.63 -27.36 26.71
N ILE A 377 54.88 -26.53 25.68
CA ILE A 377 54.61 -26.86 24.27
C ILE A 377 55.41 -28.09 23.81
N THR A 378 56.63 -28.29 24.31
CA THR A 378 57.43 -29.46 23.95
C THR A 378 56.99 -30.71 24.71
N VAL A 379 56.55 -30.57 25.96
CA VAL A 379 55.95 -31.64 26.77
C VAL A 379 54.64 -32.11 26.14
N SER A 380 53.71 -31.21 25.77
CA SER A 380 52.44 -31.61 25.14
C SER A 380 52.68 -32.38 23.84
N ARG A 381 53.57 -31.89 22.97
CA ARG A 381 53.99 -32.58 21.73
C ARG A 381 54.69 -33.93 21.97
N ARG A 382 55.42 -34.10 23.07
CA ARG A 382 56.01 -35.38 23.47
C ARG A 382 54.94 -36.35 23.97
N LEU A 383 53.99 -35.89 24.77
CA LEU A 383 52.87 -36.69 25.28
C LEU A 383 51.91 -37.12 24.16
N GLN A 384 51.56 -36.22 23.22
CA GLN A 384 50.77 -36.56 22.03
C GLN A 384 51.38 -37.73 21.24
N LYS A 385 52.71 -37.78 21.12
CA LYS A 385 53.44 -38.87 20.43
C LYS A 385 53.56 -40.17 21.24
N LYS A 386 52.98 -40.24 22.45
CA LYS A 386 52.97 -41.42 23.32
C LYS A 386 51.59 -42.03 23.52
N ILE A 387 50.54 -41.33 23.09
CA ILE A 387 49.14 -41.76 23.20
C ILE A 387 48.55 -42.08 21.83
N ARG A 388 47.37 -42.69 21.80
CA ARG A 388 46.61 -42.95 20.56
C ARG A 388 45.60 -41.82 20.30
N GLU A 389 45.08 -41.76 19.09
CA GLU A 389 43.94 -40.88 18.74
C GLU A 389 42.66 -41.21 19.55
N SER A 390 42.56 -42.44 20.07
CA SER A 390 41.49 -42.89 20.98
C SER A 390 41.63 -42.38 22.41
N ASP A 391 42.80 -41.85 22.78
CA ASP A 391 43.12 -41.41 24.13
C ASP A 391 43.01 -39.88 24.22
N THR A 392 42.75 -39.33 25.41
CA THR A 392 42.68 -37.87 25.61
C THR A 392 43.83 -37.40 26.48
N LEU A 393 44.74 -36.60 25.91
CA LEU A 393 45.67 -35.76 26.65
C LEU A 393 45.01 -34.39 26.91
N ALA A 394 45.16 -33.87 28.13
CA ALA A 394 44.72 -32.53 28.51
C ALA A 394 45.76 -31.83 29.40
N ARG A 395 45.66 -30.50 29.51
CA ARG A 395 46.36 -29.68 30.51
C ARG A 395 45.34 -29.15 31.52
N ILE A 396 45.60 -29.35 32.81
CA ILE A 396 44.66 -29.03 33.91
C ILE A 396 44.90 -27.62 34.46
N GLY A 397 46.17 -27.23 34.55
CA GLY A 397 46.67 -25.94 35.01
C GLY A 397 48.20 -25.98 35.04
N GLY A 398 48.90 -24.84 35.11
CA GLY A 398 50.35 -24.79 35.33
C GLY A 398 51.19 -25.78 34.51
N ASP A 399 51.87 -26.67 35.22
CA ASP A 399 52.65 -27.84 34.78
C ASP A 399 51.88 -29.18 34.81
N GLU A 400 50.60 -29.16 35.17
CA GLU A 400 49.74 -30.34 35.34
C GLU A 400 49.12 -30.81 34.02
N PHE A 401 49.36 -32.08 33.68
CA PHE A 401 48.74 -32.76 32.53
C PHE A 401 47.95 -33.97 32.99
N CYS A 402 46.95 -34.37 32.19
CA CYS A 402 46.18 -35.58 32.40
C CYS A 402 46.08 -36.38 31.10
N ILE A 403 46.11 -37.71 31.20
CA ILE A 403 45.86 -38.62 30.09
C ILE A 403 44.78 -39.62 30.48
N LEU A 404 43.72 -39.68 29.68
CA LEU A 404 42.66 -40.67 29.75
C LEU A 404 42.95 -41.72 28.67
N VAL A 405 43.32 -42.92 29.11
CA VAL A 405 43.73 -44.02 28.22
C VAL A 405 42.60 -45.03 28.14
N ASN A 406 42.09 -45.26 26.93
CA ASN A 406 40.91 -46.08 26.70
C ASN A 406 41.27 -47.54 26.39
N ASN A 407 40.47 -48.49 26.91
CA ASN A 407 40.62 -49.93 26.70
C ASN A 407 42.03 -50.46 27.06
N ILE A 408 42.48 -50.20 28.30
CA ILE A 408 43.84 -50.54 28.76
C ILE A 408 43.86 -51.56 29.91
N LYS A 409 44.53 -52.70 29.67
CA LYS A 409 44.82 -53.71 30.68
C LYS A 409 45.91 -53.25 31.65
N LYS A 410 45.72 -53.48 32.97
CA LYS A 410 46.64 -53.08 34.07
C LYS A 410 48.12 -53.31 33.78
N ALA A 411 48.49 -54.46 33.22
CA ALA A 411 49.87 -54.82 32.86
C ALA A 411 50.57 -53.87 31.86
N ASN A 412 49.82 -53.09 31.07
CA ASN A 412 50.40 -52.12 30.13
C ASN A 412 50.71 -50.76 30.77
N LEU A 413 50.09 -50.41 31.90
CA LEU A 413 50.22 -49.09 32.54
C LEU A 413 51.67 -48.79 32.93
N SER A 414 52.33 -49.73 33.61
CA SER A 414 53.73 -49.63 34.03
C SER A 414 54.72 -49.44 32.86
N ARG A 415 54.37 -49.92 31.66
CA ARG A 415 55.17 -49.74 30.43
C ARG A 415 54.91 -48.40 29.76
N MET A 416 53.64 -47.98 29.70
CA MET A 416 53.27 -46.65 29.19
C MET A 416 53.87 -45.54 30.07
N ALA A 417 53.76 -45.66 31.39
CA ALA A 417 54.28 -44.69 32.35
C ALA A 417 55.80 -44.52 32.25
N ARG A 418 56.57 -45.63 32.23
CA ARG A 418 58.02 -45.60 31.96
C ARG A 418 58.32 -44.91 30.63
N SER A 419 57.65 -45.30 29.55
CA SER A 419 57.88 -44.70 28.23
C SER A 419 57.51 -43.20 28.13
N ILE A 420 56.68 -42.68 29.03
CA ILE A 420 56.43 -41.24 29.20
C ILE A 420 57.59 -40.58 29.93
N ILE A 421 58.01 -41.12 31.09
CA ILE A 421 59.16 -40.63 31.88
C ILE A 421 60.42 -40.57 31.01
N ASP A 422 60.75 -41.66 30.30
CA ASP A 422 61.88 -41.78 29.37
C ASP A 422 61.84 -40.79 28.19
N SER A 423 60.70 -40.12 28.00
CA SER A 423 60.46 -39.17 26.90
C SER A 423 60.40 -37.72 27.37
N LEU A 424 59.96 -37.46 28.60
CA LEU A 424 59.91 -36.11 29.18
C LEU A 424 61.26 -35.67 29.78
N THR A 425 61.96 -36.60 30.45
CA THR A 425 63.31 -36.38 31.02
C THR A 425 64.38 -35.92 30.02
N ARG A 426 64.21 -36.24 28.73
CA ARG A 426 65.18 -35.88 27.67
C ARG A 426 65.37 -34.37 27.57
N PRO A 427 66.60 -33.84 27.42
CA PRO A 427 66.83 -32.40 27.30
C PRO A 427 65.89 -31.72 26.29
N ILE A 428 65.28 -30.61 26.70
CA ILE A 428 64.39 -29.81 25.86
C ILE A 428 65.23 -28.68 25.26
N LYS A 429 65.54 -28.74 23.96
CA LYS A 429 66.28 -27.68 23.28
C LYS A 429 65.41 -26.43 23.14
N VAL A 430 65.73 -25.38 23.89
CA VAL A 430 65.05 -24.07 23.85
C VAL A 430 66.10 -22.99 23.60
N ASN A 431 66.09 -22.41 22.41
CA ASN A 431 67.13 -21.47 21.95
C ASN A 431 68.54 -22.08 22.09
N LYS A 432 69.42 -21.47 22.91
CA LYS A 432 70.76 -21.98 23.24
C LYS A 432 70.77 -22.87 24.50
N SER A 433 69.67 -22.93 25.24
CA SER A 433 69.53 -23.64 26.52
C SER A 433 68.98 -25.05 26.32
N GLN A 434 69.31 -25.95 27.25
CA GLN A 434 68.77 -27.31 27.28
C GLN A 434 68.21 -27.67 28.67
N PRO A 435 67.13 -27.00 29.14
CA PRO A 435 66.45 -27.40 30.37
C PRO A 435 66.02 -28.89 30.32
N GLN A 436 66.11 -29.53 31.46
CA GLN A 436 65.52 -30.84 31.74
C GLN A 436 64.45 -30.63 32.81
N VAL A 437 63.39 -31.43 32.75
CA VAL A 437 62.35 -31.54 33.77
C VAL A 437 62.12 -33.03 34.05
N GLY A 438 61.81 -33.37 35.30
CA GLY A 438 61.31 -34.69 35.62
C GLY A 438 59.82 -34.80 35.29
N VAL A 439 59.22 -35.93 35.66
CA VAL A 439 57.77 -36.04 35.74
C VAL A 439 57.35 -36.98 36.87
N SER A 440 56.50 -36.48 37.75
CA SER A 440 55.80 -37.27 38.76
C SER A 440 54.47 -37.73 38.18
N ILE A 441 54.20 -39.03 38.21
CA ILE A 441 53.03 -39.64 37.58
C ILE A 441 52.19 -40.41 38.61
N GLY A 442 50.89 -40.16 38.62
CA GLY A 442 49.91 -40.91 39.38
C GLY A 442 48.90 -41.58 38.47
N ILE A 443 48.54 -42.84 38.75
CA ILE A 443 47.67 -43.62 37.87
C ILE A 443 46.51 -44.21 38.68
N CYS A 444 45.27 -43.87 38.31
CA CYS A 444 44.08 -44.59 38.73
C CYS A 444 43.57 -45.45 37.57
N LEU A 445 43.48 -46.76 37.78
CA LEU A 445 42.69 -47.65 36.93
C LEU A 445 41.21 -47.47 37.27
N PHE A 446 40.32 -47.66 36.31
CA PHE A 446 38.90 -47.88 36.58
C PHE A 446 38.66 -49.38 36.76
N ASP A 447 38.67 -49.84 38.01
CA ASP A 447 38.48 -51.23 38.44
C ASP A 447 37.23 -51.43 39.32
N ASP A 448 36.55 -50.34 39.68
CA ASP A 448 35.33 -50.29 40.50
C ASP A 448 34.29 -49.43 39.76
N PRO A 449 33.08 -49.97 39.46
CA PRO A 449 32.08 -49.26 38.66
C PRO A 449 31.46 -48.06 39.37
N ASP A 450 31.46 -48.02 40.71
CA ASP A 450 30.74 -47.00 41.48
C ASP A 450 31.52 -45.67 41.56
N LEU A 451 32.81 -45.68 41.25
CA LEU A 451 33.69 -44.50 41.27
C LEU A 451 33.20 -43.36 40.38
N THR A 452 33.11 -42.17 40.95
CA THR A 452 32.88 -40.93 40.22
C THR A 452 34.16 -40.41 39.55
N SER A 453 34.02 -39.54 38.55
CA SER A 453 35.13 -38.83 37.91
C SER A 453 35.98 -38.03 38.91
N ALA A 454 35.35 -37.40 39.91
CA ALA A 454 36.03 -36.68 40.98
C ALA A 454 36.91 -37.61 41.86
N GLU A 455 36.41 -38.80 42.22
CA GLU A 455 37.18 -39.76 43.00
C GLU A 455 38.33 -40.36 42.19
N ILE A 456 38.12 -40.69 40.91
CA ILE A 456 39.19 -41.19 40.03
C ILE A 456 40.30 -40.15 39.89
N MET A 457 39.94 -38.88 39.73
CA MET A 457 40.90 -37.76 39.71
C MET A 457 41.66 -37.64 41.02
N HIS A 458 40.98 -37.64 42.17
CA HIS A 458 41.63 -37.55 43.48
C HIS A 458 42.54 -38.76 43.78
N ARG A 459 42.13 -39.97 43.36
CA ARG A 459 42.92 -41.20 43.49
C ARG A 459 44.20 -41.14 42.64
N ALA A 460 44.13 -40.56 41.43
CA ALA A 460 45.28 -40.35 40.55
C ALA A 460 46.22 -39.25 41.06
N ASP A 461 45.68 -38.09 41.44
CA ASP A 461 46.41 -36.98 42.07
C ASP A 461 47.17 -37.43 43.34
N LYS A 462 46.49 -38.11 44.28
CA LYS A 462 47.13 -38.67 45.48
C LYS A 462 48.29 -39.62 45.14
N ALA A 463 48.16 -40.42 44.09
CA ALA A 463 49.25 -41.27 43.62
C ALA A 463 50.42 -40.44 43.02
N MET A 464 50.13 -39.38 42.26
CA MET A 464 51.13 -38.45 41.72
C MET A 464 51.90 -37.77 42.85
N TYR A 465 51.20 -37.28 43.88
CA TYR A 465 51.82 -36.68 45.06
C TYR A 465 52.73 -37.68 45.81
N MET A 466 52.35 -38.96 45.89
CA MET A 466 53.20 -40.03 46.43
C MET A 466 54.41 -40.36 45.53
N ALA A 467 54.31 -40.18 44.21
CA ALA A 467 55.47 -40.27 43.30
C ALA A 467 56.45 -39.10 43.54
N LYS A 468 55.92 -37.87 43.64
CA LYS A 468 56.67 -36.64 43.85
C LYS A 468 57.42 -36.64 45.19
N THR A 469 56.71 -36.89 46.29
CA THR A 469 57.29 -36.95 47.65
C THR A 469 58.29 -38.08 47.86
N ARG A 470 58.23 -39.19 47.09
CA ARG A 470 59.24 -40.27 47.12
C ARG A 470 60.52 -39.93 46.33
N GLY A 471 60.66 -38.70 45.82
CA GLY A 471 61.84 -38.19 45.11
C GLY A 471 61.66 -38.03 43.60
N GLY A 472 60.44 -37.74 43.14
CA GLY A 472 60.11 -37.39 41.76
C GLY A 472 60.45 -38.43 40.69
N ASN A 473 60.28 -38.03 39.42
CA ASN A 473 60.72 -38.74 38.22
C ASN A 473 60.31 -40.24 38.15
N ARG A 474 59.09 -40.55 38.58
CA ARG A 474 58.56 -41.91 38.70
C ARG A 474 57.05 -41.94 38.56
N TYR A 475 56.49 -43.14 38.46
CA TYR A 475 55.05 -43.37 38.53
C TYR A 475 54.65 -44.13 39.81
N MET A 476 53.42 -43.90 40.26
CA MET A 476 52.72 -44.66 41.28
C MET A 476 51.34 -45.08 40.74
N ILE A 477 50.90 -46.30 41.05
CA ILE A 477 49.55 -46.77 40.74
C ILE A 477 48.74 -46.80 42.04
N HIS A 478 47.54 -46.21 42.01
CA HIS A 478 46.62 -46.19 43.13
C HIS A 478 46.28 -47.61 43.62
N GLY A 479 46.14 -47.79 44.94
CA GLY A 479 45.83 -49.08 45.56
C GLY A 479 46.96 -50.12 45.54
N ASN A 480 48.16 -49.78 45.08
CA ASN A 480 49.29 -50.71 44.95
C ASN A 480 50.39 -50.51 46.03
N ASP A 481 50.00 -50.28 47.28
CA ASP A 481 50.92 -50.24 48.44
C ASP A 481 51.20 -51.66 48.97
N ALA A 482 51.81 -52.51 48.15
CA ALA A 482 52.29 -53.84 48.56
C ALA A 482 53.53 -54.29 47.76
N SER A 483 54.66 -54.47 48.45
CA SER A 483 55.96 -54.96 47.96
C SER A 483 56.63 -54.13 46.84
N GLY A 484 57.95 -54.01 46.90
CA GLY A 484 58.74 -53.23 45.93
C GLY A 484 59.42 -54.09 44.88
N GLN A 485 59.55 -53.56 43.67
CA GLN A 485 60.62 -53.93 42.74
C GLN A 485 61.47 -52.70 42.44
N GLN A 486 62.73 -52.74 42.88
CA GLN A 486 63.76 -51.86 42.34
C GLN A 486 64.22 -52.43 41.00
N ASP A 487 63.55 -52.06 39.91
CA ASP A 487 64.16 -52.13 38.58
C ASP A 487 65.23 -51.03 38.51
N GLN A 488 66.39 -51.27 39.12
CA GLN A 488 67.58 -50.45 38.86
C GLN A 488 67.99 -50.63 37.40
N PRO A 489 68.41 -49.58 36.68
CA PRO A 489 69.05 -49.77 35.39
C PRO A 489 70.38 -50.51 35.60
N GLU A 490 70.62 -51.59 34.85
CA GLU A 490 71.94 -52.24 34.86
C GLU A 490 73.03 -51.23 34.47
N PRO A 491 74.18 -51.23 35.15
CA PRO A 491 75.29 -50.36 34.77
C PRO A 491 75.81 -50.76 33.39
N SER A 492 75.95 -49.78 32.49
CA SER A 492 76.50 -49.99 31.16
C SER A 492 77.89 -50.63 31.24
N LYS A 493 78.02 -51.85 30.73
CA LYS A 493 79.33 -52.47 30.54
C LYS A 493 80.07 -51.77 29.40
N MET A 494 81.34 -51.43 29.66
CA MET A 494 82.37 -51.28 28.61
C MET A 494 82.78 -52.65 28.10
#